data_AF-A0AA39MCM7-F1
#
_entry.id   AF-A0AA39MCM7-F1
#
_cell.length_a   1.000
_cell.length_b   1.000
_cell.length_c   1.000
_cell.angle_alpha   90.00
_cell.angle_beta   90.00
_cell.angle_gamma   90.00
#
_symmetry.space_group_name_H-M   'P 1'
#
loop_
_entity.id
_entity.type
_entity.pdbx_description
1 polymer ?
#
loop_
_entity_poly.entity_id
_entity_poly.type
_entity_poly.pdbx_seq_one_letter_code
_entity_poly.pdbx_strand_id
1 'polypeptide(L)'
;MDKSTNSEHTEPGGSPPKVDVVLPVWHGDVHKIKCKTVNSLLYQVEVGKSDGEVIEHFWVILNTIAWQCKEMQLEVRHNAIEDRIDQHNYHKNIDLGSSLQRRLRIALEEREVQVQEFQDIDSTLKKSLRMEWMKMVDDWIKDRSKLSPYMPRIFDTITEAQVRLELRQDKLSNVKTKSQTGKGMSMIVLPWLGSESSSRRAESKMYRVESWQRLRPRTAPLGYDSTFGGSKPVESLVVPN
;
A
#
# COMPACT_ATOMS: atom_id res chain seq x y z
N MET A 1 22.40 32.87 4.02
CA MET A 1 22.34 32.36 2.64
C MET A 1 20.93 32.57 2.16
N ASP A 2 20.77 33.57 1.31
CA ASP A 2 19.51 34.02 0.74
C ASP A 2 18.81 32.90 -0.01
N LYS A 3 17.50 32.77 0.21
CA LYS A 3 16.63 31.98 -0.66
C LYS A 3 16.34 32.83 -1.90
N SER A 4 17.22 32.75 -2.90
CA SER A 4 16.95 33.32 -4.21
C SER A 4 15.71 32.66 -4.80
N THR A 5 14.69 33.48 -4.97
CA THR A 5 13.42 33.18 -5.64
C THR A 5 13.68 32.71 -7.07
N ASN A 6 13.25 31.49 -7.41
CA ASN A 6 13.05 31.09 -8.80
C ASN A 6 11.98 32.02 -9.39
N SER A 7 12.39 32.90 -10.29
CA SER A 7 11.49 33.68 -11.13
C SER A 7 10.99 32.80 -12.27
N GLU A 8 9.83 32.18 -12.09
CA GLU A 8 9.15 31.50 -13.19
C GLU A 8 8.42 32.50 -14.08
N HIS A 9 8.59 32.32 -15.39
CA HIS A 9 7.78 32.88 -16.45
C HIS A 9 6.31 32.50 -16.24
N THR A 10 5.55 33.36 -15.57
CA THR A 10 4.10 33.30 -15.55
C THR A 10 3.57 34.31 -16.57
N GLU A 11 2.77 33.81 -17.52
CA GLU A 11 1.96 34.63 -18.42
C GLU A 11 1.22 35.71 -17.59
N PRO A 12 1.27 37.00 -17.97
CA PRO A 12 0.74 38.08 -17.16
C PRO A 12 -0.79 38.07 -17.17
N GLY A 13 -1.41 37.33 -16.24
CA GLY A 13 -2.86 37.33 -16.06
C GLY A 13 -3.47 36.08 -15.42
N GLY A 14 -2.73 34.97 -15.30
CA GLY A 14 -3.22 33.77 -14.63
C GLY A 14 -3.02 33.83 -13.11
N SER A 15 -4.04 33.47 -12.32
CA SER A 15 -3.80 33.13 -10.91
C SER A 15 -2.80 31.96 -10.86
N PRO A 16 -1.85 31.94 -9.90
CA PRO A 16 -0.90 30.85 -9.79
C PRO A 16 -1.65 29.52 -9.66
N PRO A 17 -1.13 28.43 -10.26
CA PRO A 17 -1.74 27.12 -10.14
C PRO A 17 -1.86 26.76 -8.66
N LYS A 18 -3.01 26.21 -8.25
CA LYS A 18 -3.20 25.70 -6.90
C LYS A 18 -2.33 24.47 -6.73
N VAL A 19 -1.36 24.53 -5.82
CA VAL A 19 -0.47 23.41 -5.49
C VAL A 19 -0.90 22.81 -4.16
N ASP A 20 -1.36 21.56 -4.20
CA ASP A 20 -1.65 20.78 -2.99
C ASP A 20 -0.43 19.90 -2.64
N VAL A 21 0.09 20.05 -1.42
CA VAL A 21 1.24 19.28 -0.93
C VAL A 21 0.76 18.04 -0.19
N VAL A 22 1.27 16.88 -0.56
CA VAL A 22 0.78 15.57 -0.14
C VAL A 22 1.95 14.67 0.25
N LEU A 23 1.66 13.68 1.10
CA LEU A 23 2.63 12.70 1.58
C LEU A 23 2.62 11.46 0.66
N PRO A 24 3.79 11.05 0.14
CA PRO A 24 3.97 9.74 -0.48
C PRO A 24 3.57 8.62 0.49
N VAL A 25 3.21 7.46 -0.08
CA VAL A 25 2.56 6.39 0.68
C VAL A 25 3.46 5.83 1.78
N TRP A 26 4.73 5.57 1.48
CA TRP A 26 5.68 4.97 2.40
C TRP A 26 6.12 5.95 3.50
N HIS A 27 6.19 7.23 3.16
CA HIS A 27 6.48 8.30 4.10
C HIS A 27 5.35 8.54 5.11
N GLY A 28 4.14 8.05 4.86
CA GLY A 28 3.01 8.26 5.76
C GLY A 28 3.23 7.75 7.20
N ASP A 29 3.97 6.65 7.38
CA ASP A 29 4.14 6.00 8.69
C ASP A 29 5.07 6.74 9.65
N VAL A 30 5.94 7.62 9.15
CA VAL A 30 6.78 8.47 10.01
C VAL A 30 6.04 9.70 10.53
N HIS A 31 4.80 9.92 10.11
CA HIS A 31 3.94 11.01 10.58
C HIS A 31 2.96 10.56 11.66
N LYS A 32 2.54 11.51 12.50
CA LYS A 32 1.38 11.32 13.38
C LYS A 32 0.16 10.91 12.54
N ILE A 33 -0.65 10.00 13.05
CA ILE A 33 -1.84 9.45 12.36
C ILE A 33 -2.73 10.54 11.75
N LYS A 34 -2.94 11.65 12.47
CA LYS A 34 -3.70 12.81 11.96
C LYS A 34 -3.08 13.45 10.72
N CYS A 35 -1.76 13.63 10.71
CA CYS A 35 -1.06 14.21 9.56
C CYS A 35 -1.04 13.22 8.38
N LYS A 36 -0.74 11.95 8.64
CA LYS A 36 -0.78 10.87 7.65
C LYS A 36 -2.12 10.81 6.94
N THR A 37 -3.23 10.75 7.69
CA THR A 37 -4.58 10.57 7.14
C THR A 37 -5.09 11.76 6.34
N VAL A 38 -4.73 12.99 6.72
CA VAL A 38 -5.15 14.20 5.99
C VAL A 38 -4.35 14.39 4.71
N ASN A 39 -3.03 14.14 4.77
CA ASN A 39 -2.12 14.48 3.68
C ASN A 39 -1.73 13.28 2.80
N SER A 40 -2.19 12.06 3.11
CA SER A 40 -1.83 10.88 2.31
C SER A 40 -2.25 11.03 0.85
N LEU A 41 -1.32 10.73 -0.06
CA LEU A 41 -1.58 10.65 -1.49
C LEU A 41 -2.73 9.69 -1.82
N LEU A 42 -2.92 8.61 -1.06
CA LEU A 42 -3.98 7.62 -1.28
C LEU A 42 -5.40 8.19 -1.21
N TYR A 43 -5.60 9.28 -0.46
CA TYR A 43 -6.92 9.87 -0.24
C TYR A 43 -7.12 11.16 -1.03
N GLN A 44 -6.19 11.49 -1.94
CA GLN A 44 -6.34 12.63 -2.82
C GLN A 44 -7.23 12.26 -4.01
N VAL A 45 -8.04 13.24 -4.38
CA VAL A 45 -8.92 13.12 -5.53
C VAL A 45 -8.06 13.21 -6.79
N GLU A 46 -8.43 12.48 -7.85
CA GLU A 46 -7.79 12.53 -9.18
C GLU A 46 -6.35 12.02 -9.31
N VAL A 47 -5.62 11.74 -8.23
CA VAL A 47 -4.22 11.26 -8.31
C VAL A 47 -4.08 9.77 -8.69
N GLY A 48 -5.20 9.03 -8.71
CA GLY A 48 -5.21 7.58 -8.90
C GLY A 48 -4.51 6.82 -7.77
N LYS A 49 -4.17 5.54 -8.01
CA LYS A 49 -3.49 4.68 -7.02
C LYS A 49 -1.97 4.69 -7.23
N SER A 50 -1.38 5.88 -7.22
CA SER A 50 0.08 6.08 -7.26
C SER A 50 0.66 6.02 -5.84
N ASP A 51 1.89 5.52 -5.70
CA ASP A 51 2.62 5.54 -4.43
C ASP A 51 3.35 6.88 -4.18
N GLY A 52 3.67 7.61 -5.25
CA GLY A 52 4.44 8.83 -5.19
C GLY A 52 5.93 8.62 -4.90
N GLU A 53 6.41 7.37 -4.97
CA GLU A 53 7.77 6.97 -4.51
C GLU A 53 8.77 6.84 -5.69
N VAL A 54 8.54 7.59 -6.78
CA VAL A 54 9.34 7.44 -8.00
C VAL A 54 10.78 7.90 -7.79
N ILE A 55 11.01 8.91 -6.95
CA ILE A 55 12.34 9.44 -6.70
C ILE A 55 13.18 8.46 -5.84
N GLU A 56 12.54 7.73 -4.94
CA GLU A 56 13.13 6.70 -4.11
C GLU A 56 13.52 5.48 -4.95
N HIS A 57 12.68 5.08 -5.92
CA HIS A 57 13.06 4.07 -6.91
C HIS A 57 14.26 4.52 -7.75
N PHE A 58 14.34 5.82 -8.08
CA PHE A 58 15.47 6.38 -8.82
C PHE A 58 16.76 6.40 -8.00
N TRP A 59 16.70 6.58 -6.68
CA TRP A 59 17.89 6.51 -5.81
C TRP A 59 18.60 5.15 -5.89
N VAL A 60 17.88 4.05 -6.12
CA VAL A 60 18.51 2.73 -6.33
C VAL A 60 19.41 2.76 -7.57
N ILE A 61 18.99 3.43 -8.64
CA ILE A 61 19.79 3.61 -9.86
C ILE A 61 21.00 4.49 -9.56
N LEU A 62 20.79 5.64 -8.90
CA LEU A 62 21.87 6.56 -8.53
C LEU A 62 22.93 5.90 -7.63
N ASN A 63 22.54 5.02 -6.70
CA ASN A 63 23.47 4.28 -5.86
C ASN A 63 24.45 3.43 -6.67
N THR A 64 24.00 2.84 -7.79
CA THR A 64 24.89 2.05 -8.66
C THR A 64 25.88 2.94 -9.42
N ILE A 65 25.42 4.12 -9.87
CA ILE A 65 26.26 5.12 -10.57
C ILE A 65 27.28 5.73 -9.62
N ALA A 66 26.90 6.01 -8.38
CA ALA A 66 27.79 6.55 -7.35
C ALA A 66 29.03 5.65 -7.14
N TRP A 67 28.86 4.32 -7.19
CA TRP A 67 29.97 3.38 -7.10
C TRP A 67 30.92 3.44 -8.30
N GLN A 68 30.39 3.58 -9.52
CA GLN A 68 31.20 3.71 -10.74
C GLN A 68 31.98 5.03 -10.75
N CYS A 69 31.39 6.07 -10.16
CA CYS A 69 31.93 7.43 -10.15
C CYS A 69 33.00 7.71 -9.08
N LYS A 70 33.27 6.75 -8.19
CA LYS A 70 34.07 6.97 -6.98
C LYS A 70 35.50 7.44 -7.27
N GLU A 71 36.15 6.84 -8.27
CA GLU A 71 37.53 7.14 -8.67
C GLU A 71 37.63 8.15 -9.82
N MET A 72 36.50 8.64 -10.33
CA MET A 72 36.47 9.59 -11.43
C MET A 72 36.85 11.00 -10.95
N GLN A 73 37.58 11.76 -11.77
CA GLN A 73 37.84 13.18 -11.55
C GLN A 73 36.52 13.98 -11.54
N LEU A 74 36.51 15.15 -10.88
CA LEU A 74 35.28 15.91 -10.60
C LEU A 74 34.44 16.21 -11.85
N GLU A 75 35.07 16.77 -12.89
CA GLU A 75 34.39 17.12 -14.14
C GLU A 75 33.86 15.89 -14.88
N VAL A 76 34.68 14.83 -14.93
CA VAL A 76 34.32 13.57 -15.57
C VAL A 76 33.16 12.90 -14.83
N ARG A 77 33.17 12.97 -13.50
CA ARG A 77 32.10 12.47 -12.62
C ARG A 77 30.80 13.20 -12.85
N HIS A 78 30.83 14.54 -12.89
CA HIS A 78 29.64 15.35 -13.15
C HIS A 78 29.01 14.95 -14.48
N ASN A 79 29.81 14.94 -15.55
CA ASN A 79 29.32 14.56 -16.88
C ASN A 79 28.76 13.13 -16.94
N ALA A 80 29.39 12.18 -16.22
CA ALA A 80 28.90 10.81 -16.16
C ALA A 80 27.58 10.67 -15.40
N ILE A 81 27.36 11.48 -14.36
CA ILE A 81 26.08 11.49 -13.63
C ILE A 81 24.99 12.12 -14.50
N GLU A 82 25.26 13.26 -15.14
CA GLU A 82 24.30 13.94 -16.02
C GLU A 82 23.87 13.03 -17.18
N ASP A 83 24.82 12.41 -17.89
CA ASP A 83 24.52 11.47 -19.00
C ASP A 83 23.60 10.32 -18.56
N ARG A 84 23.78 9.82 -17.34
CA ARG A 84 22.92 8.75 -16.79
C ARG A 84 21.54 9.24 -16.40
N ILE A 85 21.44 10.45 -15.85
CA ILE A 85 20.14 11.07 -15.53
C ILE A 85 19.37 11.35 -16.83
N ASP A 86 20.04 11.87 -17.84
CA ASP A 86 19.46 12.12 -19.17
C ASP A 86 19.00 10.84 -19.84
N GLN A 87 19.81 9.78 -19.79
CA GLN A 87 19.43 8.45 -20.24
C GLN A 87 18.16 7.96 -19.51
N HIS A 88 18.07 8.12 -18.19
CA HIS A 88 16.89 7.74 -17.42
C HIS A 88 15.64 8.53 -17.86
N ASN A 89 15.77 9.85 -18.05
CA ASN A 89 14.69 10.71 -18.52
C ASN A 89 14.22 10.32 -19.92
N TYR A 90 15.16 10.02 -20.82
CA TYR A 90 14.87 9.54 -22.16
C TYR A 90 14.07 8.23 -22.14
N HIS A 91 14.54 7.23 -21.37
CA HIS A 91 13.83 5.95 -21.20
C HIS A 91 12.43 6.14 -20.62
N LYS A 92 12.29 6.98 -19.59
CA LYS A 92 11.00 7.30 -19.00
C LYS A 92 10.00 7.85 -20.03
N ASN A 93 10.46 8.70 -20.95
CA ASN A 93 9.61 9.28 -21.98
C ASN A 93 9.19 8.25 -23.04
N ILE A 94 10.12 7.44 -23.55
CA ILE A 94 9.80 6.43 -24.57
C ILE A 94 8.97 5.26 -24.01
N ASP A 95 9.21 4.88 -22.75
CA ASP A 95 8.54 3.76 -22.09
C ASP A 95 7.20 4.15 -21.45
N LEU A 96 6.83 5.44 -21.51
CA LEU A 96 5.61 5.92 -20.88
C LEU A 96 4.37 5.23 -21.47
N GLY A 97 4.30 5.11 -22.79
CA GLY A 97 3.15 4.50 -23.47
C GLY A 97 2.94 3.04 -23.09
N SER A 98 3.98 2.22 -23.18
CA SER A 98 3.93 0.79 -22.82
C SER A 98 3.67 0.59 -21.33
N SER A 99 4.25 1.45 -20.48
CA SER A 99 4.03 1.44 -19.03
C SER A 99 2.58 1.78 -18.66
N LEU A 100 2.01 2.82 -19.26
CA LEU A 100 0.62 3.21 -19.04
C LEU A 100 -0.36 2.15 -19.56
N GLN A 101 -0.10 1.58 -20.74
CA GLN A 101 -0.93 0.50 -21.28
C GLN A 101 -0.94 -0.72 -20.35
N ARG A 102 0.23 -1.13 -19.85
CA ARG A 102 0.34 -2.24 -18.88
C ARG A 102 -0.40 -1.92 -17.58
N ARG A 103 -0.23 -0.72 -17.03
CA ARG A 103 -0.91 -0.28 -15.80
C ARG A 103 -2.42 -0.21 -15.98
N LEU A 104 -2.91 0.24 -17.14
CA LEU A 104 -4.33 0.28 -17.46
C LEU A 104 -4.94 -1.12 -17.46
N ARG A 105 -4.28 -2.11 -18.08
CA ARG A 105 -4.77 -3.50 -18.08
C ARG A 105 -4.95 -4.04 -16.66
N ILE A 106 -3.91 -3.87 -15.83
CA ILE A 106 -3.96 -4.27 -14.42
C ILE A 106 -5.07 -3.52 -13.68
N ALA A 107 -5.23 -2.22 -13.93
CA ALA A 107 -6.26 -1.41 -13.28
C ALA A 107 -7.68 -1.84 -13.67
N LEU A 108 -7.90 -2.30 -14.91
CA LEU A 108 -9.20 -2.83 -15.35
C LEU A 108 -9.53 -4.14 -14.63
N GLU A 109 -8.58 -5.08 -14.58
CA GLU A 109 -8.75 -6.36 -13.88
C GLU A 109 -8.99 -6.14 -12.37
N GLU A 110 -8.18 -5.30 -11.72
CA GLU A 110 -8.32 -5.00 -10.29
C GLU A 110 -9.61 -4.21 -10.01
N ARG A 111 -10.08 -3.37 -10.94
CA ARG A 111 -11.35 -2.64 -10.78
C ARG A 111 -12.52 -3.60 -10.63
N GLU A 112 -12.57 -4.68 -11.42
CA GLU A 112 -13.67 -5.65 -11.35
C GLU A 112 -13.72 -6.32 -9.96
N VAL A 113 -12.56 -6.76 -9.47
CA VAL A 113 -12.42 -7.34 -8.12
C VAL A 113 -12.86 -6.34 -7.05
N GLN A 114 -12.37 -5.10 -7.10
CA GLN A 114 -12.68 -4.07 -6.11
C GLN A 114 -14.16 -3.66 -6.13
N VAL A 115 -14.80 -3.65 -7.30
CA VAL A 115 -16.24 -3.36 -7.42
C VAL A 115 -17.07 -4.49 -6.79
N GLN A 116 -16.70 -5.74 -7.03
CA GLN A 116 -17.38 -6.88 -6.43
C GLN A 116 -17.22 -6.89 -4.91
N GLU A 117 -15.99 -6.76 -4.41
CA GLU A 117 -15.72 -6.67 -2.97
C GLU A 117 -16.48 -5.52 -2.31
N PHE A 118 -16.54 -4.36 -2.99
CA PHE A 118 -17.34 -3.24 -2.53
C PHE A 118 -18.81 -3.59 -2.44
N GLN A 119 -19.42 -4.16 -3.48
CA GLN A 119 -20.84 -4.55 -3.49
C GLN A 119 -21.17 -5.55 -2.39
N ASP A 120 -20.30 -6.53 -2.17
CA ASP A 120 -20.47 -7.54 -1.12
C ASP A 120 -20.52 -6.89 0.26
N ILE A 121 -19.53 -6.03 0.59
CA ILE A 121 -19.50 -5.29 1.85
C ILE A 121 -20.75 -4.40 1.96
N ASP A 122 -21.02 -3.64 0.91
CA ASP A 122 -22.06 -2.64 0.84
C ASP A 122 -23.46 -3.25 1.05
N SER A 123 -23.71 -4.45 0.52
CA SER A 123 -24.96 -5.19 0.69
C SER A 123 -25.26 -5.58 2.15
N THR A 124 -24.23 -5.75 2.97
CA THR A 124 -24.36 -6.13 4.38
C THR A 124 -24.56 -4.94 5.33
N LEU A 125 -24.29 -3.72 4.84
CA LEU A 125 -24.32 -2.51 5.67
C LEU A 125 -25.73 -1.94 5.82
N LYS A 126 -26.03 -1.44 7.02
CA LYS A 126 -27.26 -0.69 7.29
C LYS A 126 -27.29 0.59 6.44
N LYS A 127 -28.43 0.88 5.81
CA LYS A 127 -28.63 2.09 4.97
C LYS A 127 -28.29 3.39 5.70
N SER A 128 -28.64 3.50 6.99
CA SER A 128 -28.33 4.69 7.80
C SER A 128 -26.83 4.93 7.94
N LEU A 129 -26.06 3.88 8.26
CA LEU A 129 -24.61 3.94 8.41
C LEU A 129 -23.92 4.34 7.11
N ARG A 130 -24.40 3.80 5.98
CA ARG A 130 -23.91 4.16 4.66
C ARG A 130 -24.13 5.64 4.35
N MET A 131 -25.34 6.16 4.56
CA MET A 131 -25.65 7.57 4.31
C MET A 131 -24.79 8.50 5.18
N GLU A 132 -24.59 8.15 6.45
CA GLU A 132 -23.71 8.89 7.36
C GLU A 132 -22.26 8.92 6.83
N TRP A 133 -21.72 7.76 6.43
CA TRP A 133 -20.37 7.66 5.91
C TRP A 133 -20.18 8.43 4.60
N MET A 134 -21.11 8.29 3.64
CA MET A 134 -21.05 9.03 2.37
C MET A 134 -21.08 10.53 2.61
N LYS A 135 -21.95 11.00 3.53
CA LYS A 135 -21.98 12.41 3.91
C LYS A 135 -20.65 12.88 4.48
N MET A 136 -20.01 12.08 5.35
CA MET A 136 -18.69 12.40 5.90
C MET A 136 -17.61 12.50 4.81
N VAL A 137 -17.63 11.61 3.82
CA VAL A 137 -16.72 11.67 2.67
C VAL A 137 -16.95 12.92 1.84
N ASP A 138 -18.21 13.22 1.47
CA ASP A 138 -18.55 14.41 0.68
C ASP A 138 -18.17 15.70 1.41
N ASP A 139 -18.45 15.75 2.71
CA ASP A 139 -18.09 16.87 3.57
C ASP A 139 -16.57 17.07 3.61
N TRP A 140 -15.80 15.99 3.71
CA TRP A 140 -14.34 16.03 3.76
C TRP A 140 -13.68 16.33 2.41
N ILE A 141 -14.27 15.92 1.30
CA ILE A 141 -13.79 16.28 -0.05
C ILE A 141 -13.98 17.78 -0.29
N LYS A 142 -15.13 18.33 0.11
CA LYS A 142 -15.41 19.77 0.01
C LYS A 142 -14.53 20.60 0.94
N ASP A 143 -14.29 20.10 2.15
CA ASP A 143 -13.54 20.79 3.17
C ASP A 143 -12.60 19.85 3.94
N ARG A 144 -11.31 19.95 3.63
CA ARG A 144 -10.24 19.16 4.24
C ARG A 144 -10.04 19.45 5.74
N SER A 145 -10.64 20.51 6.29
CA SER A 145 -10.57 20.82 7.72
C SER A 145 -11.50 19.94 8.57
N LYS A 146 -12.51 19.33 7.95
CA LYS A 146 -13.44 18.42 8.62
C LYS A 146 -12.78 17.10 8.99
N LEU A 147 -13.46 16.31 9.83
CA LEU A 147 -12.97 15.02 10.27
C LEU A 147 -12.75 14.09 9.05
N SER A 148 -11.53 13.56 8.93
CA SER A 148 -11.21 12.63 7.84
C SER A 148 -11.96 11.30 8.06
N PRO A 149 -12.71 10.83 7.07
CA PRO A 149 -13.39 9.53 7.14
C PRO A 149 -12.38 8.38 7.30
N TYR A 150 -11.17 8.54 6.77
CA TYR A 150 -10.13 7.51 6.78
C TYR A 150 -9.29 7.49 8.06
N MET A 151 -9.57 8.39 9.01
CA MET A 151 -8.89 8.38 10.29
C MET A 151 -9.37 7.16 11.11
N PRO A 152 -8.46 6.31 11.62
CA PRO A 152 -8.87 5.22 12.49
C PRO A 152 -9.51 5.82 13.74
N ARG A 153 -10.71 5.34 14.07
CA ARG A 153 -11.33 5.62 15.36
C ARG A 153 -10.54 4.86 16.42
N ILE A 154 -9.63 5.56 17.08
CA ILE A 154 -8.94 5.04 18.27
C ILE A 154 -9.98 5.07 19.39
N PHE A 155 -10.69 3.96 19.54
CA PHE A 155 -11.44 3.72 20.76
C PHE A 155 -10.45 3.36 21.87
N ASP A 156 -10.78 3.67 23.12
CA ASP A 156 -10.12 3.09 24.30
C ASP A 156 -10.47 1.59 24.38
N THR A 157 -10.07 0.83 23.38
CA THR A 157 -10.25 -0.62 23.35
C THR A 157 -9.11 -1.29 24.07
N ILE A 158 -9.48 -2.36 24.78
CA ILE A 158 -8.58 -3.29 25.47
C ILE A 158 -7.40 -3.61 24.54
N THR A 159 -6.19 -3.26 24.99
CA THR A 159 -4.95 -3.54 24.26
C THR A 159 -4.80 -5.04 24.04
N GLU A 160 -4.11 -5.46 22.97
CA GLU A 160 -3.80 -6.88 22.74
C GLU A 160 -3.14 -7.52 23.97
N ALA A 161 -2.30 -6.76 24.69
CA ALA A 161 -1.68 -7.19 25.94
C ALA A 161 -2.70 -7.47 27.04
N GLN A 162 -3.72 -6.62 27.18
CA GLN A 162 -4.83 -6.84 28.12
C GLN A 162 -5.70 -8.03 27.71
N VAL A 163 -6.02 -8.21 26.42
CA VAL A 163 -6.73 -9.40 25.93
C VAL A 163 -5.94 -10.68 26.21
N ARG A 164 -4.62 -10.67 25.95
CA ARG A 164 -3.73 -11.80 26.27
C ARG A 164 -3.65 -12.09 27.77
N LEU A 165 -3.70 -11.05 28.60
CA LEU A 165 -3.69 -11.18 30.05
C LEU A 165 -4.99 -11.79 30.56
N GLU A 166 -6.14 -11.33 30.06
CA GLU A 166 -7.45 -11.89 30.38
C GLU A 166 -7.55 -13.37 29.96
N LEU A 167 -7.13 -13.71 28.74
CA LEU A 167 -7.08 -15.11 28.29
C LEU A 167 -6.15 -15.98 29.13
N ARG A 168 -5.06 -15.41 29.66
CA ARG A 168 -4.15 -16.14 30.57
C ARG A 168 -4.79 -16.35 31.94
N GLN A 169 -5.49 -15.35 32.46
CA GLN A 169 -6.23 -15.43 33.72
C GLN A 169 -7.37 -16.45 33.64
N ASP A 170 -8.12 -16.46 32.54
CA ASP A 170 -9.17 -17.46 32.25
C ASP A 170 -8.62 -18.89 32.15
N LYS A 171 -7.43 -19.06 31.55
CA LYS A 171 -6.76 -20.37 31.54
C LYS A 171 -6.37 -20.82 32.95
N LEU A 172 -5.84 -19.91 33.77
CA LEU A 172 -5.44 -20.21 35.14
C LEU A 172 -6.64 -20.51 36.06
N SER A 173 -7.75 -19.78 35.92
CA SER A 173 -8.97 -20.03 36.69
C SER A 173 -9.58 -21.38 36.32
N ASN A 174 -9.68 -21.71 35.04
CA ASN A 174 -10.18 -23.00 34.57
C ASN A 174 -9.33 -24.20 35.03
N VAL A 175 -8.00 -24.03 35.13
CA VAL A 175 -7.10 -25.06 35.70
C VAL A 175 -7.35 -25.25 37.20
N LYS A 176 -7.55 -24.17 37.96
CA LYS A 176 -7.87 -24.23 39.39
C LYS A 176 -9.21 -24.92 39.66
N THR A 177 -10.25 -24.60 38.88
CA THR A 177 -11.58 -25.22 39.01
C THR A 177 -11.52 -26.72 38.71
N LYS A 178 -10.80 -27.12 37.65
CA LYS A 178 -10.59 -28.55 37.31
C LYS A 178 -9.78 -29.30 38.36
N SER A 179 -8.80 -28.65 38.99
CA SER A 179 -8.00 -29.21 40.08
C SER A 179 -8.82 -29.43 41.35
N GLN A 180 -9.84 -28.62 41.64
CA GLN A 180 -10.72 -28.80 42.80
C GLN A 180 -11.74 -29.92 42.61
N THR A 181 -12.23 -30.14 41.39
CA THR A 181 -13.09 -31.29 41.05
C THR A 181 -12.35 -32.63 40.96
N GLY A 182 -11.02 -32.62 41.01
CA GLY A 182 -10.15 -33.79 40.88
C GLY A 182 -9.38 -34.12 42.16
N LYS A 183 -10.02 -34.12 43.34
CA LYS A 183 -9.41 -34.70 44.54
C LYS A 183 -9.63 -36.22 44.54
N GLY A 184 -8.84 -36.90 43.71
CA GLY A 184 -8.84 -38.35 43.62
C GLY A 184 -8.41 -38.84 42.24
N MET A 185 -7.11 -38.76 41.95
CA MET A 185 -6.35 -39.83 41.27
C MET A 185 -4.93 -39.34 41.00
N SER A 186 -3.98 -40.04 41.60
CA SER A 186 -2.61 -40.10 41.11
C SER A 186 -2.65 -40.61 39.68
N MET A 187 -2.10 -39.85 38.73
CA MET A 187 -1.55 -40.44 37.53
C MET A 187 -0.54 -39.51 36.87
N ILE A 188 0.66 -40.04 36.70
CA ILE A 188 1.66 -39.61 35.73
C ILE A 188 0.99 -39.67 34.36
N VAL A 189 0.58 -38.53 33.80
CA VAL A 189 0.22 -38.40 32.38
C VAL A 189 0.75 -37.07 31.86
N LEU A 190 1.63 -37.18 30.87
CA LEU A 190 2.33 -36.10 30.17
C LEU A 190 1.34 -35.08 29.56
N PRO A 191 1.33 -33.80 29.99
CA PRO A 191 0.40 -32.78 29.47
C PRO A 191 0.75 -32.19 28.09
N TRP A 192 1.68 -32.78 27.34
CA TRP A 192 2.31 -32.08 26.20
C TRP A 192 1.48 -32.04 24.91
N LEU A 193 0.48 -32.90 24.73
CA LEU A 193 -0.24 -33.03 23.45
C LEU A 193 -1.50 -32.14 23.31
N GLY A 194 -2.03 -31.61 24.42
CA GLY A 194 -3.26 -30.78 24.41
C GLY A 194 -3.03 -29.27 24.27
N SER A 195 -1.85 -28.81 24.67
CA SER A 195 -1.43 -27.40 24.55
C SER A 195 -1.22 -26.99 23.09
N GLU A 196 -0.63 -27.89 22.30
CA GLU A 196 -0.14 -27.58 20.97
C GLU A 196 -1.26 -27.47 19.92
N SER A 197 -2.35 -28.23 20.08
CA SER A 197 -3.50 -28.17 19.17
C SER A 197 -4.33 -26.88 19.33
N SER A 198 -4.37 -26.31 20.54
CA SER A 198 -5.08 -25.07 20.83
C SER A 198 -4.27 -23.84 20.41
N SER A 199 -2.94 -23.86 20.56
CA SER A 199 -2.05 -22.82 20.02
C SER A 199 -2.08 -22.80 18.50
N ARG A 200 -2.00 -23.95 17.82
CA ARG A 200 -2.10 -24.03 16.35
C ARG A 200 -3.44 -23.51 15.80
N ARG A 201 -4.55 -23.70 16.52
CA ARG A 201 -5.87 -23.19 16.11
C ARG A 201 -6.02 -21.67 16.34
N ALA A 202 -5.33 -21.11 17.33
CA ALA A 202 -5.27 -19.66 17.56
C ALA A 202 -4.31 -18.96 16.57
N GLU A 203 -3.14 -19.56 16.30
CA GLU A 203 -2.18 -19.08 15.30
C GLU A 203 -2.78 -19.12 13.88
N SER A 204 -3.57 -20.14 13.55
CA SER A 204 -4.26 -20.23 12.24
C SER A 204 -5.36 -19.17 12.06
N LYS A 205 -5.94 -18.63 13.15
CA LYS A 205 -6.87 -17.49 13.09
C LYS A 205 -6.14 -16.15 13.02
N MET A 206 -4.97 -16.02 13.65
CA MET A 206 -4.13 -14.81 13.57
C MET A 206 -3.49 -14.65 12.17
N TYR A 207 -3.02 -15.76 11.58
CA TYR A 207 -2.43 -15.77 10.24
C TYR A 207 -3.43 -15.43 9.12
N ARG A 208 -4.74 -15.61 9.35
CA ARG A 208 -5.81 -15.23 8.40
C ARG A 208 -6.12 -13.71 8.40
N VAL A 209 -5.74 -12.99 9.47
CA VAL A 209 -5.93 -11.53 9.55
C VAL A 209 -4.68 -10.79 9.06
N GLU A 210 -3.48 -11.33 9.30
CA GLU A 210 -2.23 -10.75 8.78
C GLU A 210 -1.99 -11.01 7.27
N SER A 211 -2.68 -11.98 6.66
CA SER A 211 -2.52 -12.31 5.24
C SER A 211 -3.14 -11.28 4.27
N TRP A 212 -3.94 -10.32 4.75
CA TRP A 212 -4.50 -9.26 3.90
C TRP A 212 -3.51 -8.13 3.60
N GLN A 213 -2.49 -7.94 4.45
CA GLN A 213 -1.50 -6.87 4.27
C GLN A 213 -0.14 -7.38 3.75
N ARG A 214 0.07 -8.69 3.70
CA ARG A 214 1.33 -9.28 3.26
C ARG A 214 1.04 -10.60 2.55
N LEU A 215 0.79 -10.56 1.24
CA LEU A 215 1.05 -11.63 0.25
C LEU A 215 0.53 -11.22 -1.15
N ARG A 216 1.41 -10.70 -2.01
CA ARG A 216 1.57 -11.27 -3.36
C ARG A 216 3.07 -11.53 -3.56
N PRO A 217 3.51 -12.79 -3.61
CA PRO A 217 4.85 -13.12 -4.12
C PRO A 217 4.92 -12.74 -5.60
N ARG A 218 5.88 -11.90 -5.98
CA ARG A 218 6.35 -11.85 -7.37
C ARG A 218 7.14 -13.12 -7.65
N THR A 219 6.51 -14.06 -8.33
CA THR A 219 7.23 -15.07 -9.12
C THR A 219 6.52 -15.25 -10.45
N ALA A 220 6.98 -14.51 -11.46
CA ALA A 220 6.96 -15.00 -12.83
C ALA A 220 8.43 -15.11 -13.24
N PRO A 221 8.92 -16.29 -13.67
CA PRO A 221 10.29 -16.42 -14.12
C PRO A 221 10.49 -15.56 -15.38
N LEU A 222 11.62 -14.85 -15.42
CA LEU A 222 12.14 -14.21 -16.61
C LEU A 222 12.47 -15.30 -17.64
N GLY A 223 11.50 -15.64 -18.47
CA GLY A 223 11.72 -16.35 -19.72
C GLY A 223 12.11 -15.34 -20.78
N TYR A 224 13.41 -15.22 -21.03
CA TYR A 224 13.95 -14.70 -22.28
C TYR A 224 13.59 -15.70 -23.39
N ASP A 225 12.63 -15.35 -24.25
CA ASP A 225 12.38 -16.09 -25.48
C ASP A 225 13.04 -15.34 -26.63
N SER A 226 14.23 -15.79 -26.99
CA SER A 226 14.90 -15.43 -28.23
C SER A 226 14.44 -16.37 -29.34
N THR A 227 13.36 -16.00 -30.01
CA THR A 227 13.09 -16.54 -31.35
C THR A 227 12.61 -15.44 -32.29
N PHE A 228 13.48 -15.19 -33.27
CA PHE A 228 13.28 -14.42 -34.49
C PHE A 228 12.00 -14.83 -35.25
N GLY A 229 11.34 -13.84 -35.83
CA GLY A 229 10.81 -13.89 -37.21
C GLY A 229 9.64 -14.84 -37.52
N GLY A 230 8.46 -14.27 -37.79
CA GLY A 230 7.37 -15.01 -38.43
C GLY A 230 6.09 -14.21 -38.56
N SER A 231 5.98 -13.41 -39.63
CA SER A 231 4.76 -12.75 -40.08
C SER A 231 3.62 -13.74 -40.36
N LYS A 232 2.41 -13.47 -39.84
CA LYS A 232 1.13 -14.01 -40.36
C LYS A 232 0.02 -12.94 -40.29
N PRO A 233 -0.97 -13.02 -41.19
CA PRO A 233 -1.65 -11.86 -41.76
C PRO A 233 -2.83 -11.36 -40.92
N VAL A 234 -3.17 -10.08 -41.14
CA VAL A 234 -4.33 -9.38 -40.59
C VAL A 234 -5.61 -9.92 -41.24
N GLU A 235 -6.48 -10.52 -40.44
CA GLU A 235 -7.83 -10.90 -40.84
C GLU A 235 -8.78 -9.73 -40.52
N SER A 236 -9.40 -9.18 -41.56
CA SER A 236 -10.30 -8.03 -41.50
C SER A 236 -11.64 -8.42 -40.88
N LEU A 237 -11.97 -7.83 -39.73
CA LEU A 237 -13.31 -7.89 -39.14
C LEU A 237 -14.26 -6.93 -39.88
N VAL A 238 -15.19 -7.52 -40.63
CA VAL A 238 -16.36 -6.84 -41.20
C VAL A 238 -17.36 -6.57 -40.07
N VAL A 239 -17.79 -5.31 -39.94
CA VAL A 239 -18.88 -4.88 -39.04
C VAL A 239 -20.19 -4.90 -39.84
N PRO A 240 -21.26 -5.60 -39.40
CA PRO A 240 -22.56 -5.50 -40.03
C PRO A 240 -23.30 -4.21 -39.62
N ASN A 241 -24.03 -3.65 -40.59
CA ASN A 241 -24.89 -2.45 -40.50
C ASN A 241 -25.95 -2.52 -39.40
#